data_AF-A0A316KXZ0-F1
#
_entry.id   AF-A0A316KXZ0-F1
#
_cell.length_a   1.000
_cell.length_b   1.000
_cell.length_c   1.000
_cell.angle_alpha   90.00
_cell.angle_beta   90.00
_cell.angle_gamma   90.00
#
_symmetry.space_group_name_H-M   'P 1'
#
loop_
_entity.id
_entity.type
_entity.pdbx_description
1 polymer ?
#
loop_
_entity_poly.entity_id
_entity_poly.type
_entity_poly.pdbx_seq_one_letter_code
_entity_poly.pdbx_strand_id
1 'polypeptide(L)'
;MRKDKLYFLTFLSIAIIYAAIASVALHYLIKSSTHQLLESHLSFSKKETQTLATLIGYQLASSAPKDSVISNVQQSLKGTDLEMGFLSVFDWSGKVVCHPDIKRVGQPASSNNSFVSSVTDDLNANSFYELLIPRLEQLPDESEQVSEVFHIYPVQNSDWMIAAHTNINAVSSKLDETRRRFYTIFLVMGLIVILSYVITVRLIGSVYEKRLELKNEKLEDEVINLSKLNRAVGDYQQKVSEQPVKDIASDHSSKKRILTYVRNELIPIPIEEIAHIYTESTITYVVCFNKKRSTTNLSLDELFSNLDSSYFFRANRQFIIAIAGIDKIVKYGNNQLKILVNPDSEVDIIISKNRAAEFKQWLNL
;
A
#
# COMPACT_ATOMS: atom_id res chain seq x y z
N MET A 1 -20.63 17.73 -4.47
CA MET A 1 -21.26 16.57 -3.79
C MET A 1 -21.26 16.83 -2.29
N ARG A 2 -22.36 16.61 -1.56
CA ARG A 2 -22.36 16.77 -0.08
C ARG A 2 -21.29 15.84 0.53
N LYS A 3 -20.47 16.34 1.47
CA LYS A 3 -19.34 15.61 2.07
C LYS A 3 -19.76 14.25 2.66
N ASP A 4 -20.96 14.18 3.22
CA ASP A 4 -21.52 12.93 3.78
C ASP A 4 -21.69 11.82 2.74
N LYS A 5 -22.03 12.19 1.49
CA LYS A 5 -22.12 11.20 0.39
C LYS A 5 -20.75 10.65 0.02
N LEU A 6 -19.69 11.46 0.12
CA LEU A 6 -18.33 11.02 -0.19
C LEU A 6 -17.84 10.02 0.87
N TYR A 7 -18.00 10.35 2.16
CA TYR A 7 -17.62 9.45 3.25
C TYR A 7 -18.41 8.14 3.21
N PHE A 8 -19.71 8.21 2.93
CA PHE A 8 -20.53 7.01 2.77
C PHE A 8 -20.04 6.13 1.61
N LEU A 9 -19.70 6.72 0.46
CA LEU A 9 -19.21 5.97 -0.70
C LEU A 9 -17.82 5.37 -0.44
N THR A 10 -16.94 6.06 0.30
CA THR A 10 -15.67 5.48 0.76
C THR A 10 -15.89 4.29 1.69
N PHE A 11 -16.75 4.43 2.70
CA PHE A 11 -17.15 3.33 3.59
C PHE A 11 -17.63 2.11 2.81
N LEU A 12 -18.55 2.34 1.85
CA LEU A 12 -19.11 1.29 1.02
C LEU A 12 -18.03 0.60 0.17
N SER A 13 -17.12 1.37 -0.43
CA SER A 13 -16.01 0.83 -1.23
C SER A 13 -15.11 -0.08 -0.39
N ILE A 14 -14.73 0.34 0.81
CA ILE A 14 -13.89 -0.47 1.72
C ILE A 14 -14.64 -1.71 2.18
N ALA A 15 -15.92 -1.58 2.53
CA ALA A 15 -16.74 -2.69 2.97
C ALA A 15 -16.85 -3.77 1.87
N ILE A 16 -17.01 -3.37 0.61
CA ILE A 16 -17.04 -4.27 -0.54
C ILE A 16 -15.68 -4.97 -0.72
N ILE A 17 -14.58 -4.22 -0.68
CA ILE A 17 -13.23 -4.78 -0.81
C ILE A 17 -12.95 -5.76 0.33
N TYR A 18 -13.28 -5.38 1.56
CA TYR A 18 -13.15 -6.24 2.73
C TYR A 18 -13.96 -7.51 2.58
N ALA A 19 -15.24 -7.41 2.18
CA ALA A 19 -16.11 -8.56 1.99
C ALA A 19 -15.57 -9.53 0.92
N ALA A 20 -15.02 -9.02 -0.19
CA ALA A 20 -14.42 -9.85 -1.23
C ALA A 20 -13.19 -10.62 -0.72
N ILE A 21 -12.27 -9.93 -0.04
CA ILE A 21 -11.06 -10.55 0.54
C ILE A 21 -11.45 -11.55 1.63
N ALA A 22 -12.36 -11.16 2.53
CA ALA A 22 -12.85 -12.00 3.62
C ALA A 22 -13.52 -13.27 3.07
N SER A 23 -14.33 -13.18 2.01
CA SER A 23 -14.97 -14.34 1.40
C SER A 23 -13.96 -15.38 0.90
N VAL A 24 -12.91 -14.94 0.20
CA VAL A 24 -11.86 -15.84 -0.30
C VAL A 24 -11.05 -16.44 0.85
N ALA A 25 -10.62 -15.60 1.79
CA ALA A 25 -9.82 -16.04 2.94
C ALA A 25 -10.60 -17.02 3.81
N LEU A 26 -11.88 -16.74 4.07
CA LEU A 26 -12.75 -17.57 4.90
C LEU A 26 -12.98 -18.95 4.27
N HIS A 27 -13.22 -19.01 2.96
CA HIS A 27 -13.35 -20.29 2.25
C HIS A 27 -12.08 -21.15 2.41
N TYR A 28 -10.91 -20.54 2.20
CA TYR A 28 -9.63 -21.25 2.33
C TYR A 28 -9.36 -21.71 3.78
N LEU A 29 -9.57 -20.83 4.76
CA LEU A 29 -9.31 -21.12 6.17
C LEU A 29 -10.24 -22.21 6.72
N ILE A 30 -11.53 -22.17 6.39
CA ILE A 30 -12.47 -23.24 6.79
C ILE A 30 -12.01 -24.56 6.19
N LYS A 31 -11.70 -24.61 4.89
CA LYS A 31 -11.26 -25.84 4.22
C LYS A 31 -9.98 -26.40 4.85
N SER A 32 -8.96 -25.55 5.03
CA SER A 32 -7.68 -25.94 5.63
C SER A 32 -7.84 -26.41 7.07
N SER A 33 -8.63 -25.69 7.89
CA SER A 33 -8.86 -26.06 9.28
C SER A 33 -9.65 -27.37 9.41
N THR A 34 -10.63 -27.61 8.53
CA THR A 34 -11.37 -28.88 8.51
C THR A 34 -10.43 -30.05 8.18
N HIS A 35 -9.56 -29.88 7.18
CA HIS A 35 -8.59 -30.91 6.83
C HIS A 35 -7.63 -31.22 7.99
N GLN A 36 -7.06 -30.18 8.60
CA GLN A 36 -6.14 -30.33 9.73
C GLN A 36 -6.82 -30.97 10.95
N LEU A 37 -8.05 -30.59 11.27
CA LEU A 37 -8.81 -31.17 12.38
C LEU A 37 -9.05 -32.67 12.14
N LEU A 38 -9.48 -33.01 10.93
CA LEU A 38 -9.76 -34.39 10.57
C LEU A 38 -8.48 -35.23 10.53
N GLU A 39 -7.41 -34.75 9.92
CA GLU A 39 -6.11 -35.42 9.90
C GLU A 39 -5.56 -35.65 11.31
N SER A 40 -5.64 -34.64 12.18
CA SER A 40 -5.25 -34.78 13.59
C SER A 40 -6.10 -35.82 14.31
N HIS A 41 -7.41 -35.86 14.05
CA HIS A 41 -8.29 -36.83 14.67
C HIS A 41 -8.01 -38.26 14.19
N LEU A 42 -7.92 -38.47 12.88
CA LEU A 42 -7.65 -39.79 12.29
C LEU A 42 -6.28 -40.33 12.73
N SER A 43 -5.24 -39.49 12.73
CA SER A 43 -3.89 -39.88 13.16
C SER A 43 -3.83 -40.20 14.65
N PHE A 44 -4.52 -39.41 15.49
CA PHE A 44 -4.65 -39.67 16.92
C PHE A 44 -5.30 -41.04 17.16
N SER A 45 -6.47 -41.26 16.58
CA SER A 45 -7.22 -42.51 16.74
C SER A 45 -6.47 -43.73 16.18
N LYS A 46 -5.74 -43.59 15.08
CA LYS A 46 -4.86 -44.67 14.54
C LYS A 46 -3.79 -45.05 15.56
N LYS A 47 -3.12 -44.05 16.15
CA LYS A 47 -2.10 -44.27 17.18
C LYS A 47 -2.71 -44.85 18.47
N GLU A 48 -3.88 -44.38 18.87
CA GLU A 48 -4.60 -44.86 20.04
C GLU A 48 -4.98 -46.34 19.88
N THR A 49 -5.52 -46.71 18.71
CA THR A 49 -5.84 -48.10 18.36
C THR A 49 -4.61 -49.00 18.46
N GLN A 50 -3.48 -48.60 17.87
CA GLN A 50 -2.23 -49.34 17.93
C GLN A 50 -1.72 -49.51 19.36
N THR A 51 -1.78 -48.44 20.15
CA THR A 51 -1.33 -48.43 21.54
C THR A 51 -2.18 -49.37 22.38
N LEU A 52 -3.51 -49.26 22.28
CA LEU A 52 -4.44 -50.13 23.00
C LEU A 52 -4.28 -51.60 22.59
N ALA A 53 -4.15 -51.88 21.29
CA ALA A 53 -3.94 -53.24 20.79
C ALA A 53 -2.64 -53.86 21.32
N THR A 54 -1.58 -53.07 21.36
CA THR A 54 -0.29 -53.49 21.90
C THR A 54 -0.39 -53.78 23.40
N LEU A 55 -1.06 -52.90 24.16
CA LEU A 55 -1.27 -53.09 25.62
C LEU A 55 -2.10 -54.34 25.92
N ILE A 56 -3.21 -54.56 25.20
CA ILE A 56 -4.04 -55.76 25.34
C ILE A 56 -3.21 -57.00 24.98
N GLY A 57 -2.46 -56.96 23.87
CA GLY A 57 -1.60 -58.06 23.45
C GLY A 57 -0.54 -58.43 24.50
N TYR A 58 0.05 -57.45 25.18
CA TYR A 58 0.98 -57.70 26.30
C TYR A 58 0.31 -58.32 27.53
N GLN A 59 -0.91 -57.88 27.87
CA GLN A 59 -1.67 -58.48 28.98
C GLN A 59 -2.00 -59.95 28.69
N LEU A 60 -2.41 -60.25 27.46
CA LEU A 60 -2.71 -61.62 27.03
C LEU A 60 -1.45 -62.49 26.97
N ALA A 61 -0.33 -61.96 26.48
CA ALA A 61 0.97 -62.67 26.50
C ALA A 61 1.43 -63.00 27.92
N SER A 62 1.10 -62.16 28.88
CA SER A 62 1.40 -62.37 30.32
C SER A 62 0.43 -63.34 31.01
N SER A 63 -0.38 -64.08 30.24
CA SER A 63 -1.40 -65.03 30.74
C SER A 63 -2.47 -64.40 31.63
N ALA A 64 -2.76 -63.10 31.45
CA ALA A 64 -3.88 -62.48 32.14
C ALA A 64 -5.21 -63.13 31.68
N PRO A 65 -6.17 -63.38 32.59
CA PRO A 65 -7.47 -63.92 32.21
C PRO A 65 -8.19 -63.00 31.22
N LYS A 66 -8.72 -63.55 30.12
CA LYS A 66 -9.44 -62.77 29.09
C LYS A 66 -10.55 -61.91 29.71
N ASP A 67 -11.31 -62.44 30.67
CA ASP A 67 -12.41 -61.72 31.33
C ASP A 67 -11.92 -60.49 32.12
N SER A 68 -10.76 -60.59 32.77
CA SER A 68 -10.15 -59.45 33.48
C SER A 68 -9.71 -58.37 32.50
N VAL A 69 -9.13 -58.77 31.36
CA VAL A 69 -8.74 -57.83 30.30
C VAL A 69 -9.96 -57.13 29.71
N ILE A 70 -11.03 -57.88 29.39
CA ILE A 70 -12.30 -57.34 28.90
C ILE A 70 -12.86 -56.32 29.89
N SER A 71 -12.92 -56.66 31.18
CA SER A 71 -13.43 -55.76 32.22
C SER A 71 -12.65 -54.44 32.27
N ASN A 72 -11.32 -54.51 32.21
CA ASN A 72 -10.46 -53.32 32.26
C ASN A 72 -10.64 -52.44 31.02
N VAL A 73 -10.66 -53.05 29.83
CA VAL A 73 -10.85 -52.35 28.56
C VAL A 73 -12.24 -51.74 28.50
N GLN A 74 -13.28 -52.49 28.85
CA GLN A 74 -14.67 -52.02 28.89
C GLN A 74 -14.85 -50.84 29.85
N GLN A 75 -14.21 -50.87 31.01
CA GLN A 75 -14.22 -49.74 31.95
C GLN A 75 -13.53 -48.50 31.38
N SER A 76 -12.49 -48.68 30.57
CA SER A 76 -11.74 -47.59 29.94
C SER A 76 -12.50 -46.97 28.76
N LEU A 77 -13.31 -47.76 28.06
CA LEU A 77 -14.09 -47.31 26.91
C LEU A 77 -15.45 -46.69 27.28
N LYS A 78 -15.95 -46.92 28.50
CA LYS A 78 -17.31 -46.52 28.89
C LYS A 78 -17.50 -44.99 28.76
N GLY A 79 -18.46 -44.58 27.93
CA GLY A 79 -18.88 -43.18 27.76
C GLY A 79 -18.01 -42.34 26.83
N THR A 80 -17.11 -42.94 26.06
CA THR A 80 -16.27 -42.22 25.07
C THR A 80 -16.98 -41.96 23.74
N ASP A 81 -18.16 -42.54 23.51
CA ASP A 81 -18.95 -42.40 22.27
C ASP A 81 -19.51 -40.99 22.02
N LEU A 82 -19.41 -40.10 23.02
CA LEU A 82 -19.78 -38.69 22.91
C LEU A 82 -18.68 -37.83 22.25
N GLU A 83 -17.46 -38.34 22.14
CA GLU A 83 -16.35 -37.65 21.49
C GLU A 83 -16.41 -37.78 19.96
N MET A 84 -15.50 -37.10 19.24
CA MET A 84 -15.43 -37.16 17.77
C MET A 84 -15.17 -38.57 17.25
N GLY A 85 -14.58 -39.43 18.06
CA GLY A 85 -14.38 -40.84 17.75
C GLY A 85 -14.21 -41.66 19.02
N PHE A 86 -14.34 -42.98 18.88
CA PHE A 86 -14.21 -43.93 19.98
C PHE A 86 -13.65 -45.25 19.48
N LEU A 87 -13.20 -46.09 20.40
CA LEU A 87 -12.67 -47.42 20.08
C LEU A 87 -13.67 -48.51 20.49
N SER A 88 -13.68 -49.60 19.74
CA SER A 88 -14.40 -50.82 20.11
C SER A 88 -13.53 -52.04 19.84
N VAL A 89 -13.75 -53.12 20.59
CA VAL A 89 -13.08 -54.40 20.39
C VAL A 89 -14.09 -55.40 19.88
N PHE A 90 -13.73 -56.17 18.85
CA PHE A 90 -14.53 -57.25 18.32
C PHE A 90 -13.65 -58.47 18.06
N ASP A 91 -14.24 -59.66 18.06
CA ASP A 91 -13.55 -60.88 17.66
C ASP A 91 -13.58 -61.07 16.14
N TRP A 92 -12.82 -62.04 15.63
CA TRP A 92 -12.80 -62.38 14.20
C TRP A 92 -14.16 -62.85 13.65
N SER A 93 -15.10 -63.25 14.50
CA SER A 93 -16.47 -63.58 14.06
C SER A 93 -17.33 -62.33 13.84
N GLY A 94 -16.81 -61.14 14.19
CA GLY A 94 -17.52 -59.87 14.13
C GLY A 94 -18.38 -59.60 15.35
N LYS A 95 -18.26 -60.38 16.43
CA LYS A 95 -18.99 -60.13 17.68
C LYS A 95 -18.29 -59.06 18.49
N VAL A 96 -19.04 -58.08 18.97
CA VAL A 96 -18.52 -56.99 19.80
C VAL A 96 -18.13 -57.52 21.18
N VAL A 97 -16.86 -57.37 21.55
CA VAL A 97 -16.27 -57.79 22.83
C VAL A 97 -16.27 -56.65 23.84
N CYS A 98 -15.93 -55.42 23.40
CA CYS A 98 -15.98 -54.21 24.22
C CYS A 98 -16.48 -53.03 23.40
N HIS A 99 -17.34 -52.20 23.99
CA HIS A 99 -17.91 -51.03 23.31
C HIS A 99 -18.27 -49.94 24.31
N PRO A 100 -18.14 -48.63 23.99
CA PRO A 100 -18.48 -47.55 24.91
C PRO A 100 -19.91 -47.61 25.43
N ASP A 101 -20.87 -47.88 24.53
CA ASP A 101 -22.23 -48.30 24.89
C ASP A 101 -22.27 -49.80 25.19
N ILE A 102 -22.46 -50.14 26.48
CA ILE A 102 -22.50 -51.51 26.96
C ILE A 102 -23.64 -52.34 26.35
N LYS A 103 -24.71 -51.69 25.86
CA LYS A 103 -25.84 -52.39 25.23
C LYS A 103 -25.45 -53.09 23.93
N ARG A 104 -24.39 -52.63 23.27
CA ARG A 104 -23.87 -53.21 22.03
C ARG A 104 -22.92 -54.38 22.25
N VAL A 105 -22.43 -54.59 23.48
CA VAL A 105 -21.52 -55.71 23.79
C VAL A 105 -22.25 -57.03 23.58
N GLY A 106 -21.60 -57.96 22.88
CA GLY A 106 -22.13 -59.27 22.55
C GLY A 106 -23.02 -59.32 21.30
N GLN A 107 -23.38 -58.17 20.72
CA GLN A 107 -24.09 -58.10 19.45
C GLN A 107 -23.11 -58.28 18.26
N PRO A 108 -23.57 -58.72 17.08
CA PRO A 108 -22.77 -58.63 15.88
C PRO A 108 -22.49 -57.16 15.55
N ALA A 109 -21.27 -56.85 15.11
CA ALA A 109 -20.94 -55.54 14.58
C ALA A 109 -21.86 -55.23 13.40
N SER A 110 -22.48 -54.04 13.40
CA SER A 110 -23.36 -53.63 12.32
C SER A 110 -22.59 -53.62 11.00
N SER A 111 -22.99 -54.48 10.06
CA SER A 111 -22.37 -54.64 8.75
C SER A 111 -22.80 -53.58 7.73
N ASN A 112 -23.71 -52.67 8.11
CA ASN A 112 -24.23 -51.68 7.19
C ASN A 112 -23.33 -50.44 7.13
N ASN A 113 -22.60 -50.33 6.01
CA ASN A 113 -22.05 -49.11 5.44
C ASN A 113 -20.81 -48.49 6.10
N SER A 114 -19.85 -49.29 6.60
CA SER A 114 -18.52 -48.79 6.98
C SER A 114 -17.71 -48.32 5.75
N PHE A 115 -16.98 -47.20 5.88
CA PHE A 115 -16.05 -46.72 4.83
C PHE A 115 -14.87 -47.67 4.61
N VAL A 116 -14.50 -48.45 5.63
CA VAL A 116 -13.49 -49.50 5.54
C VAL A 116 -14.17 -50.83 5.28
N SER A 117 -13.88 -51.42 4.12
CA SER A 117 -14.26 -52.79 3.77
C SER A 117 -13.15 -53.81 4.05
N SER A 118 -11.90 -53.37 4.21
CA SER A 118 -10.74 -54.23 4.41
C SER A 118 -9.72 -53.67 5.40
N VAL A 119 -9.02 -54.54 6.14
CA VAL A 119 -8.01 -54.20 7.16
C VAL A 119 -6.79 -53.43 6.57
N THR A 120 -6.63 -53.42 5.25
CA THR A 120 -5.48 -52.84 4.54
C THR A 120 -5.74 -51.47 3.90
N ASP A 121 -6.98 -50.97 3.93
CA ASP A 121 -7.29 -49.66 3.36
C ASP A 121 -6.82 -48.53 4.29
N ASP A 122 -5.64 -47.97 4.03
CA ASP A 122 -5.16 -46.75 4.67
C ASP A 122 -5.99 -45.55 4.15
N LEU A 123 -7.10 -45.23 4.81
CA LEU A 123 -7.84 -43.99 4.56
C LEU A 123 -7.01 -42.79 5.00
N ASN A 124 -6.69 -41.92 4.05
CA ASN A 124 -6.10 -40.62 4.31
C ASN A 124 -7.19 -39.59 4.64
N ALA A 125 -6.83 -38.48 5.28
CA ALA A 125 -7.77 -37.43 5.66
C ALA A 125 -8.53 -36.84 4.47
N ASN A 126 -7.92 -36.76 3.28
CA ASN A 126 -8.59 -36.30 2.07
C ASN A 126 -9.67 -37.28 1.57
N SER A 127 -9.35 -38.58 1.50
CA SER A 127 -10.32 -39.58 1.05
C SER A 127 -11.44 -39.77 2.07
N PHE A 128 -11.12 -39.72 3.36
CA PHE A 128 -12.15 -39.70 4.41
C PHE A 128 -13.03 -38.46 4.31
N TYR A 129 -12.47 -37.28 4.05
CA TYR A 129 -13.25 -36.05 3.84
C TYR A 129 -14.23 -36.18 2.68
N GLU A 130 -13.79 -36.68 1.52
CA GLU A 130 -14.64 -36.88 0.35
C GLU A 130 -15.77 -37.88 0.59
N LEU A 131 -15.56 -38.89 1.44
CA LEU A 131 -16.56 -39.88 1.82
C LEU A 131 -17.50 -39.38 2.93
N LEU A 132 -17.01 -38.52 3.81
CA LEU A 132 -17.75 -37.94 4.94
C LEU A 132 -18.75 -36.88 4.48
N ILE A 133 -18.36 -35.99 3.55
CA ILE A 133 -19.19 -34.86 3.09
C ILE A 133 -20.58 -35.30 2.57
N PRO A 134 -20.71 -36.27 1.65
CA PRO A 134 -22.00 -36.74 1.17
C PRO A 134 -22.90 -37.25 2.30
N ARG A 135 -22.31 -37.85 3.32
CA ARG A 135 -23.01 -38.42 4.47
C ARG A 135 -23.50 -37.34 5.44
N LEU A 136 -22.71 -36.27 5.62
CA LEU A 136 -23.11 -35.07 6.36
C LEU A 136 -24.29 -34.35 5.68
N GLU A 137 -24.38 -34.40 4.35
CA GLU A 137 -25.47 -33.80 3.58
C GLU A 137 -26.76 -34.64 3.56
N GLN A 138 -26.67 -35.95 3.84
CA GLN A 138 -27.77 -36.91 3.72
C GLN A 138 -28.42 -37.32 5.06
N LEU A 139 -28.01 -36.74 6.20
CA LEU A 139 -28.50 -37.14 7.52
C LEU A 139 -30.04 -37.14 7.60
N PRO A 140 -30.70 -38.30 7.80
CA PRO A 140 -32.06 -38.37 8.30
C PRO A 140 -32.08 -38.01 9.79
N ASP A 141 -33.27 -37.68 10.29
CA ASP A 141 -33.69 -37.42 11.69
C ASP A 141 -32.62 -37.60 12.80
N GLU A 142 -32.45 -36.60 13.65
CA GLU A 142 -31.42 -36.44 14.72
C GLU A 142 -31.33 -37.58 15.77
N SER A 143 -32.08 -38.67 15.61
CA SER A 143 -32.31 -39.69 16.65
C SER A 143 -31.37 -40.90 16.63
N GLU A 144 -30.57 -41.13 15.57
CA GLU A 144 -29.57 -42.21 15.56
C GLU A 144 -28.12 -41.70 15.59
N GLN A 145 -27.34 -42.19 16.55
CA GLN A 145 -25.88 -42.03 16.57
C GLN A 145 -25.29 -42.81 15.38
N VAL A 146 -24.96 -42.09 14.30
CA VAL A 146 -24.26 -42.66 13.15
C VAL A 146 -22.76 -42.61 13.40
N SER A 147 -22.18 -43.79 13.61
CA SER A 147 -20.74 -43.98 13.83
C SER A 147 -20.14 -44.80 12.69
N GLU A 148 -18.97 -44.40 12.20
CA GLU A 148 -18.31 -45.04 11.06
C GLU A 148 -16.94 -45.58 11.40
N VAL A 149 -16.67 -46.84 11.03
CA VAL A 149 -15.33 -47.41 11.17
C VAL A 149 -14.45 -46.90 10.04
N PHE A 150 -13.28 -46.36 10.41
CA PHE A 150 -12.30 -45.86 9.44
C PHE A 150 -10.92 -46.50 9.58
N HIS A 151 -10.67 -47.28 10.63
CA HIS A 151 -9.43 -48.00 10.83
C HIS A 151 -9.63 -49.21 11.75
N ILE A 152 -8.96 -50.32 11.45
CA ILE A 152 -8.98 -51.55 12.25
C ILE A 152 -7.54 -51.99 12.50
N TYR A 153 -7.24 -52.46 13.71
CA TYR A 153 -5.93 -53.00 14.06
C TYR A 153 -6.04 -54.33 14.83
N PRO A 154 -5.31 -55.38 14.44
CA PRO A 154 -5.35 -56.68 15.11
C PRO A 154 -4.60 -56.68 16.45
N VAL A 155 -5.12 -57.42 17.43
CA VAL A 155 -4.48 -57.62 18.72
C VAL A 155 -3.66 -58.91 18.70
N GLN A 156 -2.35 -58.79 18.89
CA GLN A 156 -1.43 -59.93 18.91
C GLN A 156 -1.78 -60.91 20.05
N ASN A 157 -1.55 -62.20 19.82
CA ASN A 157 -1.86 -63.29 20.77
C ASN A 157 -3.36 -63.46 21.08
N SER A 158 -4.24 -63.03 20.18
CA SER A 158 -5.69 -63.14 20.34
C SER A 158 -6.44 -63.17 19.02
N ASP A 159 -7.73 -63.50 19.10
CA ASP A 159 -8.73 -63.40 18.05
C ASP A 159 -9.41 -62.02 17.99
N TRP A 160 -8.86 -61.01 18.68
CA TRP A 160 -9.46 -59.69 18.79
C TRP A 160 -8.89 -58.68 17.80
N MET A 161 -9.75 -57.75 17.40
CA MET A 161 -9.43 -56.59 16.58
C MET A 161 -10.02 -55.35 17.26
N ILE A 162 -9.32 -54.22 17.13
CA ILE A 162 -9.77 -52.92 17.60
C ILE A 162 -10.19 -52.08 16.40
N ALA A 163 -11.42 -51.58 16.40
CA ALA A 163 -11.91 -50.62 15.42
C ALA A 163 -11.90 -49.22 16.02
N ALA A 164 -11.40 -48.26 15.24
CA ALA A 164 -11.62 -46.84 15.46
C ALA A 164 -12.87 -46.40 14.72
N HIS A 165 -13.79 -45.82 15.48
CA HIS A 165 -15.04 -45.25 15.00
C HIS A 165 -14.96 -43.73 15.02
N THR A 166 -15.59 -43.09 14.04
CA THR A 166 -15.82 -41.65 14.01
C THR A 166 -17.31 -41.39 14.23
N ASN A 167 -17.64 -40.54 15.20
CA ASN A 167 -19.00 -40.08 15.43
C ASN A 167 -19.30 -38.91 14.47
N ILE A 168 -20.14 -39.15 13.47
CA ILE A 168 -20.44 -38.16 12.42
C ILE A 168 -21.07 -36.91 13.02
N ASN A 169 -21.98 -37.06 13.99
CA ASN A 169 -22.69 -35.94 14.61
C ASN A 169 -21.72 -35.06 15.42
N ALA A 170 -20.83 -35.68 16.18
CA ALA A 170 -19.82 -34.97 16.96
C ALA A 170 -18.81 -34.24 16.05
N VAL A 171 -18.35 -34.88 14.97
CA VAL A 171 -17.47 -34.25 13.98
C VAL A 171 -18.19 -33.09 13.29
N SER A 172 -19.43 -33.28 12.83
CA SER A 172 -20.23 -32.23 12.20
C SER A 172 -20.37 -31.00 13.11
N SER A 173 -20.77 -31.22 14.36
CA SER A 173 -20.90 -30.19 15.37
C SER A 173 -19.59 -29.42 15.58
N LYS A 174 -18.46 -30.12 15.60
CA LYS A 174 -17.14 -29.50 15.76
C LYS A 174 -16.71 -28.69 14.53
N LEU A 175 -17.01 -29.16 13.32
CA LEU A 175 -16.75 -28.44 12.09
C LEU A 175 -17.60 -27.16 12.00
N ASP A 176 -18.87 -27.24 12.39
CA ASP A 176 -19.76 -26.09 12.45
C ASP A 176 -19.34 -25.08 13.52
N GLU A 177 -18.89 -25.54 14.69
CA GLU A 177 -18.31 -24.67 15.70
C GLU A 177 -17.09 -23.92 15.15
N THR A 178 -16.20 -24.62 14.46
CA THR A 178 -15.00 -24.05 13.83
C THR A 178 -15.38 -23.03 12.76
N ARG A 179 -16.36 -23.34 11.91
CA ARG A 179 -16.91 -22.44 10.91
C ARG A 179 -17.48 -21.17 11.54
N ARG A 180 -18.33 -21.30 12.57
CA ARG A 180 -18.90 -20.16 13.30
C ARG A 180 -17.81 -19.28 13.91
N ARG A 181 -16.77 -19.88 14.52
CA ARG A 181 -15.63 -19.12 15.05
C ARG A 181 -14.97 -18.27 13.97
N PHE A 182 -14.68 -18.82 12.79
CA PHE A 182 -14.12 -18.03 11.71
C PHE A 182 -15.05 -16.89 11.26
N TYR A 183 -16.35 -17.14 11.06
CA TYR A 183 -17.30 -16.07 10.75
C TYR A 183 -17.29 -14.95 11.80
N THR A 184 -17.29 -15.30 13.10
CA THR A 184 -17.23 -14.30 14.18
C THR A 184 -15.94 -13.49 14.16
N ILE A 185 -14.79 -14.13 13.92
CA ILE A 185 -13.49 -13.45 13.83
C ILE A 185 -13.48 -12.46 12.67
N PHE A 186 -13.91 -12.87 11.47
CA PHE A 186 -13.96 -11.99 10.31
C PHE A 186 -14.99 -10.86 10.50
N LEU A 187 -16.14 -11.12 11.11
CA LEU A 187 -17.12 -10.07 11.40
C LEU A 187 -16.52 -8.99 12.33
N VAL A 188 -15.88 -9.39 13.42
CA VAL A 188 -15.27 -8.46 14.38
C VAL A 188 -14.09 -7.71 13.75
N MET A 189 -13.20 -8.42 13.04
CA MET A 189 -12.08 -7.80 12.34
C MET A 189 -12.53 -6.81 11.27
N GLY A 190 -13.58 -7.14 10.51
CA GLY A 190 -14.17 -6.24 9.51
C GLY A 190 -14.68 -4.95 10.13
N LEU A 191 -15.40 -5.04 11.25
CA LEU A 191 -15.90 -3.86 11.96
C LEU A 191 -14.75 -2.96 12.43
N ILE A 192 -13.70 -3.54 13.03
CA ILE A 192 -12.52 -2.81 13.50
C ILE A 192 -11.78 -2.13 12.34
N VAL A 193 -11.51 -2.86 11.25
CA VAL A 193 -10.77 -2.34 10.09
C VAL A 193 -11.54 -1.20 9.42
N ILE A 194 -12.84 -1.39 9.18
CA ILE A 194 -13.67 -0.39 8.52
C ILE A 194 -13.79 0.87 9.40
N LEU A 195 -14.03 0.71 10.70
CA LEU A 195 -14.12 1.83 11.63
C LEU A 195 -12.81 2.61 11.70
N SER A 196 -11.68 1.92 11.86
CA SER A 196 -10.34 2.52 11.90
C SER A 196 -10.03 3.30 10.63
N TYR A 197 -10.39 2.74 9.47
CA TYR A 197 -10.18 3.41 8.19
C TYR A 197 -11.04 4.68 8.05
N VAL A 198 -12.33 4.62 8.39
CA VAL A 198 -13.22 5.79 8.33
C VAL A 198 -12.71 6.92 9.22
N ILE A 199 -12.25 6.59 10.44
CA ILE A 199 -11.65 7.58 11.35
C ILE A 199 -10.40 8.20 10.72
N THR A 200 -9.52 7.37 10.16
CA THR A 200 -8.28 7.81 9.50
C THR A 200 -8.57 8.75 8.33
N VAL A 201 -9.46 8.38 7.42
CA VAL A 201 -9.87 9.23 6.28
C VAL A 201 -10.46 10.55 6.76
N ARG A 202 -11.27 10.53 7.82
CA ARG A 202 -11.86 11.75 8.38
C ARG A 202 -10.80 12.68 8.99
N LEU A 203 -9.83 12.14 9.72
CA LEU A 203 -8.72 12.91 10.30
C LEU A 203 -7.86 13.56 9.21
N ILE A 204 -7.41 12.77 8.22
CA ILE A 204 -6.60 13.28 7.11
C ILE A 204 -7.39 14.29 6.28
N GLY A 205 -8.66 14.02 5.98
CA GLY A 205 -9.53 14.96 5.27
C GLY A 205 -9.63 16.30 5.98
N SER A 206 -9.87 16.30 7.30
CA SER A 206 -9.95 17.54 8.08
C SER A 206 -8.64 18.33 8.09
N VAL A 207 -7.48 17.65 8.19
CA VAL A 207 -6.17 18.30 8.12
C VAL A 207 -5.93 18.91 6.75
N TYR A 208 -6.28 18.20 5.68
CA TYR A 208 -6.11 18.68 4.32
C TYR A 208 -7.00 19.90 4.02
N GLU A 209 -8.26 19.86 4.47
CA GLU A 209 -9.20 20.98 4.33
C GLU A 209 -8.68 22.26 5.01
N LYS A 210 -8.22 22.18 6.26
CA LYS A 210 -7.64 23.34 6.96
C LYS A 210 -6.44 23.95 6.21
N ARG A 211 -5.59 23.11 5.61
CA ARG A 211 -4.47 23.58 4.79
C ARG A 211 -4.94 24.27 3.51
N LEU A 212 -6.04 23.79 2.93
CA LEU A 212 -6.63 24.35 1.73
C LEU A 212 -7.32 25.70 2.01
N GLU A 213 -8.02 25.80 3.13
CA GLU A 213 -8.63 27.05 3.61
C GLU A 213 -7.57 28.14 3.83
N LEU A 214 -6.49 27.83 4.57
CA LEU A 214 -5.37 28.76 4.77
C LEU A 214 -4.69 29.18 3.45
N LYS A 215 -4.65 28.30 2.46
CA LYS A 215 -4.08 28.62 1.15
C LYS A 215 -5.01 29.53 0.34
N ASN A 216 -6.32 29.28 0.40
CA ASN A 216 -7.32 30.12 -0.26
C ASN A 216 -7.37 31.51 0.38
N GLU A 217 -7.33 31.62 1.71
CA GLU A 217 -7.28 32.91 2.42
C GLU A 217 -6.05 33.73 1.99
N LYS A 218 -4.87 33.11 1.92
CA LYS A 218 -3.65 33.76 1.40
C LYS A 218 -3.79 34.24 -0.05
N LEU A 219 -4.43 33.44 -0.90
CA LEU A 219 -4.69 33.81 -2.29
C LEU A 219 -5.67 34.98 -2.39
N GLU A 220 -6.72 34.99 -1.57
CA GLU A 220 -7.67 36.11 -1.48
C GLU A 220 -6.97 37.39 -1.04
N ASP A 221 -6.13 37.32 0.01
CA ASP A 221 -5.34 38.45 0.48
C ASP A 221 -4.39 38.99 -0.61
N GLU A 222 -3.74 38.10 -1.37
CA GLU A 222 -2.86 38.47 -2.48
C GLU A 222 -3.63 39.14 -3.62
N VAL A 223 -4.82 38.63 -3.97
CA VAL A 223 -5.72 39.25 -4.97
C VAL A 223 -6.21 40.62 -4.49
N ILE A 224 -6.59 40.76 -3.22
CA ILE A 224 -6.99 42.05 -2.64
C ILE A 224 -5.82 43.04 -2.71
N ASN A 225 -4.60 42.60 -2.35
CA ASN A 225 -3.42 43.45 -2.41
C ASN A 225 -3.11 43.91 -3.85
N LEU A 226 -3.15 43.00 -4.83
CA LEU A 226 -2.99 43.33 -6.25
C LEU A 226 -4.07 44.32 -6.74
N SER A 227 -5.32 44.14 -6.31
CA SER A 227 -6.41 45.06 -6.68
C SER A 227 -6.19 46.48 -6.14
N LYS A 228 -5.69 46.60 -4.89
CA LYS A 228 -5.32 47.89 -4.28
C LYS A 228 -4.17 48.53 -5.04
N LEU A 229 -3.16 47.74 -5.42
CA LEU A 229 -2.01 48.22 -6.18
C LEU A 229 -2.45 48.76 -7.56
N ASN A 230 -3.30 48.02 -8.27
CA ASN A 230 -3.83 48.45 -9.57
C ASN A 230 -4.68 49.72 -9.47
N ARG A 231 -5.50 49.87 -8.42
CA ARG A 231 -6.24 51.11 -8.16
C ARG A 231 -5.31 52.29 -7.90
N ALA A 232 -4.31 52.10 -7.04
CA ALA A 232 -3.34 53.15 -6.74
C ALA A 232 -2.59 53.60 -8.01
N VAL A 233 -2.16 52.66 -8.88
CA VAL A 233 -1.55 52.98 -10.17
C VAL A 233 -2.49 53.79 -11.06
N GLY A 234 -3.78 53.42 -11.15
CA GLY A 234 -4.79 54.18 -11.87
C GLY A 234 -4.97 55.60 -11.34
N ASP A 235 -5.06 55.75 -10.01
CA ASP A 235 -5.17 57.06 -9.35
C ASP A 235 -3.93 57.94 -9.60
N TYR A 236 -2.73 57.33 -9.61
CA TYR A 236 -1.48 58.01 -9.96
C TYR A 236 -1.49 58.48 -11.42
N GLN A 237 -1.92 57.64 -12.37
CA GLN A 237 -2.03 58.02 -13.78
C GLN A 237 -3.03 59.17 -13.99
N GLN A 238 -4.17 59.14 -13.29
CA GLN A 238 -5.17 60.20 -13.37
C GLN A 238 -4.65 61.51 -12.78
N LYS A 239 -3.95 61.47 -11.63
CA LYS A 239 -3.28 62.65 -11.06
C LYS A 239 -2.19 63.23 -11.95
N VAL A 240 -1.49 62.40 -12.72
CA VAL A 240 -0.50 62.84 -13.72
C VAL A 240 -1.19 63.47 -14.94
N SER A 241 -2.42 63.07 -15.28
CA SER A 241 -3.23 63.66 -16.36
C SER A 241 -3.93 64.98 -15.99
N GLU A 242 -4.28 65.21 -14.71
CA GLU A 242 -5.02 66.40 -14.26
C GLU A 242 -4.13 67.59 -13.85
N GLN A 243 -2.80 67.46 -13.89
CA GLN A 243 -1.89 68.61 -13.81
C GLN A 243 -1.76 69.26 -15.20
N PRO A 244 -1.86 70.61 -15.33
CA PRO A 244 -1.63 71.26 -16.61
C PRO A 244 -0.19 70.97 -17.03
N VAL A 245 -0.06 70.31 -18.18
CA VAL A 245 1.18 70.03 -18.89
C VAL A 245 1.94 71.35 -19.03
N LYS A 246 2.93 71.58 -18.15
CA LYS A 246 4.12 72.31 -18.57
C LYS A 246 4.88 71.32 -19.43
N ASP A 247 4.96 71.63 -20.71
CA ASP A 247 5.86 70.98 -21.67
C ASP A 247 7.22 70.79 -21.02
N ILE A 248 7.49 69.57 -20.57
CA ILE A 248 8.84 69.07 -20.43
C ILE A 248 8.89 67.97 -21.47
N ALA A 249 9.47 68.36 -22.60
CA ALA A 249 10.00 67.47 -23.61
C ALA A 249 10.52 66.19 -22.94
N SER A 250 10.13 65.05 -23.50
CA SER A 250 10.67 63.74 -23.19
C SER A 250 12.19 63.76 -23.30
N ASP A 251 12.85 64.10 -22.20
CA ASP A 251 14.24 63.78 -21.99
C ASP A 251 14.21 62.38 -21.39
N HIS A 252 14.52 61.38 -22.21
CA HIS A 252 14.81 60.03 -21.75
C HIS A 252 16.03 60.12 -20.82
N SER A 253 15.83 60.51 -19.56
CA SER A 253 16.88 60.44 -18.56
C SER A 253 17.08 58.97 -18.23
N SER A 254 17.97 58.32 -18.97
CA SER A 254 18.54 57.03 -18.65
C SER A 254 18.95 57.03 -17.17
N LYS A 255 18.54 56.00 -16.42
CA LYS A 255 18.80 55.93 -14.97
C LYS A 255 20.30 55.87 -14.74
N LYS A 256 20.94 56.92 -14.24
CA LYS A 256 22.42 56.98 -14.12
C LYS A 256 23.08 55.88 -13.26
N ARG A 257 22.32 55.15 -12.43
CA ARG A 257 22.83 54.09 -11.54
C ARG A 257 21.88 52.90 -11.46
N ILE A 258 22.45 51.69 -11.36
CA ILE A 258 21.75 50.44 -11.12
C ILE A 258 22.07 49.96 -9.70
N LEU A 259 21.04 49.57 -8.96
CA LEU A 259 21.21 48.99 -7.63
C LEU A 259 21.50 47.50 -7.76
N THR A 260 22.65 47.06 -7.25
CA THR A 260 23.07 45.67 -7.27
C THR A 260 23.29 45.15 -5.85
N TYR A 261 23.31 43.83 -5.72
CA TYR A 261 23.57 43.11 -4.49
C TYR A 261 24.98 42.53 -4.53
N VAL A 262 25.71 42.73 -3.45
CA VAL A 262 26.97 42.01 -3.18
C VAL A 262 26.85 41.41 -1.79
N ARG A 263 26.69 40.09 -1.72
CA ARG A 263 26.46 39.33 -0.48
C ARG A 263 25.20 39.80 0.27
N ASN A 264 25.36 40.73 1.22
CA ASN A 264 24.28 41.23 2.08
C ASN A 264 24.18 42.77 2.06
N GLU A 265 24.86 43.42 1.10
CA GLU A 265 24.91 44.87 0.95
C GLU A 265 24.34 45.29 -0.42
N LEU A 266 23.65 46.43 -0.43
CA LEU A 266 23.11 47.10 -1.62
C LEU A 266 24.13 48.11 -2.12
N ILE A 267 24.69 47.90 -3.31
CA ILE A 267 25.72 48.76 -3.90
C ILE A 267 25.14 49.45 -5.13
N PRO A 268 25.07 50.79 -5.17
CA PRO A 268 24.71 51.52 -6.37
C PRO A 268 25.91 51.57 -7.33
N ILE A 269 25.77 50.97 -8.52
CA ILE A 269 26.80 50.97 -9.56
C ILE A 269 26.38 51.95 -10.66
N PRO A 270 27.23 52.93 -11.04
CA PRO A 270 26.94 53.79 -12.18
C PRO A 270 26.95 52.99 -13.48
N ILE A 271 26.03 53.31 -14.39
CA ILE A 271 25.91 52.60 -15.68
C ILE A 271 27.23 52.61 -16.46
N GLU A 272 27.98 53.71 -16.38
CA GLU A 272 29.27 53.91 -17.05
C GLU A 272 30.34 52.90 -16.61
N GLU A 273 30.22 52.31 -15.42
CA GLU A 273 31.18 51.33 -14.92
C GLU A 273 30.88 49.89 -15.37
N ILE A 274 29.75 49.64 -16.05
CA ILE A 274 29.29 48.31 -16.44
C ILE A 274 29.91 47.90 -17.79
N ALA A 275 30.61 46.78 -17.81
CA ALA A 275 31.20 46.21 -19.03
C ALA A 275 30.24 45.26 -19.75
N HIS A 276 29.62 44.34 -19.03
CA HIS A 276 28.61 43.43 -19.55
C HIS A 276 27.71 42.87 -18.43
N ILE A 277 26.51 42.41 -18.81
CA ILE A 277 25.52 41.81 -17.93
C ILE A 277 25.11 40.48 -18.53
N TYR A 278 25.04 39.43 -17.71
CA TYR A 278 24.62 38.12 -18.18
C TYR A 278 23.79 37.36 -17.17
N THR A 279 23.00 36.39 -17.65
CA THR A 279 22.20 35.52 -16.79
C THR A 279 22.66 34.08 -16.87
N GLU A 280 22.95 33.51 -15.71
CA GLU A 280 23.39 32.13 -15.54
C GLU A 280 22.65 31.50 -14.36
N SER A 281 22.08 30.31 -14.55
CA SER A 281 21.32 29.59 -13.51
C SER A 281 20.23 30.45 -12.84
N THR A 282 19.51 31.27 -13.62
CA THR A 282 18.43 32.16 -13.17
C THR A 282 18.89 33.38 -12.35
N ILE A 283 20.21 33.60 -12.22
CA ILE A 283 20.79 34.75 -11.53
C ILE A 283 21.35 35.71 -12.57
N THR A 284 21.01 36.99 -12.47
CA THR A 284 21.53 38.05 -13.34
C THR A 284 22.75 38.70 -12.69
N TYR A 285 23.88 38.64 -13.40
CA TYR A 285 25.18 39.14 -12.98
C TYR A 285 25.52 40.41 -13.74
N VAL A 286 25.98 41.43 -13.01
CA VAL A 286 26.49 42.70 -13.52
C VAL A 286 27.99 42.71 -13.31
N VAL A 287 28.75 42.80 -14.40
CA VAL A 287 30.23 42.83 -14.39
C VAL A 287 30.71 44.24 -14.72
N CYS A 288 31.52 44.81 -13.84
CA CYS A 288 32.09 46.14 -14.00
C CYS A 288 33.49 46.10 -14.61
N PHE A 289 33.95 47.21 -15.19
CA PHE A 289 35.32 47.34 -15.75
C PHE A 289 36.43 47.04 -14.73
N ASN A 290 36.16 47.24 -13.44
CA ASN A 290 37.07 46.95 -12.33
C ASN A 290 37.14 45.45 -11.93
N LYS A 291 36.58 44.54 -12.75
CA LYS A 291 36.48 43.09 -12.51
C LYS A 291 35.60 42.69 -11.31
N LYS A 292 34.86 43.61 -10.69
CA LYS A 292 33.90 43.26 -9.64
C LYS A 292 32.60 42.76 -10.27
N ARG A 293 32.10 41.65 -9.75
CA ARG A 293 30.83 41.01 -10.14
C ARG A 293 29.80 41.22 -9.02
N SER A 294 28.61 41.68 -9.40
CA SER A 294 27.47 41.88 -8.49
C SER A 294 26.24 41.18 -9.07
N THR A 295 25.22 40.93 -8.25
CA THR A 295 23.96 40.31 -8.70
C THR A 295 22.81 41.29 -8.67
N THR A 296 21.77 41.04 -9.46
CA THR A 296 20.52 41.80 -9.40
C THR A 296 19.32 40.88 -9.54
N ASN A 297 18.21 41.28 -8.93
CA ASN A 297 16.93 40.56 -8.99
C ASN A 297 16.09 40.99 -10.20
N LEU A 298 16.56 41.97 -10.98
CA LEU A 298 15.90 42.42 -12.20
C LEU A 298 16.19 41.46 -13.35
N SER A 299 15.18 41.24 -14.19
CA SER A 299 15.36 40.48 -15.42
C SER A 299 16.25 41.23 -16.42
N LEU A 300 16.88 40.50 -17.35
CA LEU A 300 17.65 41.14 -18.44
C LEU A 300 16.77 42.07 -19.30
N ASP A 301 15.49 41.72 -19.49
CA ASP A 301 14.55 42.54 -20.25
C ASP A 301 14.30 43.88 -19.55
N GLU A 302 14.04 43.85 -18.23
CA GLU A 302 13.85 45.06 -17.43
C GLU A 302 15.13 45.90 -17.36
N LEU A 303 16.31 45.27 -17.21
CA LEU A 303 17.58 45.99 -17.22
C LEU A 303 17.79 46.68 -18.56
N PHE A 304 17.57 45.98 -19.68
CA PHE A 304 17.73 46.56 -21.02
C PHE A 304 16.81 47.75 -21.26
N SER A 305 15.55 47.71 -20.81
CA SER A 305 14.62 48.84 -20.92
C SER A 305 15.02 50.07 -20.10
N ASN A 306 15.83 49.91 -19.07
CA ASN A 306 16.32 51.02 -18.23
C ASN A 306 17.71 51.54 -18.67
N LEU A 307 18.39 50.81 -19.56
CA LEU A 307 19.71 51.16 -20.10
C LEU A 307 19.56 51.98 -21.39
N ASP A 308 20.56 52.83 -21.65
CA ASP A 308 20.61 53.58 -22.91
C ASP A 308 20.96 52.65 -24.07
N SER A 309 20.07 52.57 -25.07
CA SER A 309 20.24 51.75 -26.26
C SER A 309 21.43 52.16 -27.14
N SER A 310 21.98 53.36 -26.92
CA SER A 310 23.17 53.87 -27.62
C SER A 310 24.45 53.23 -27.08
N TYR A 311 24.48 52.92 -25.78
CA TYR A 311 25.66 52.39 -25.10
C TYR A 311 25.58 50.89 -24.82
N PHE A 312 24.36 50.33 -24.75
CA PHE A 312 24.15 48.91 -24.44
C PHE A 312 23.45 48.19 -25.59
N PHE A 313 23.97 47.02 -25.94
CA PHE A 313 23.37 46.14 -26.93
C PHE A 313 23.05 44.78 -26.32
N ARG A 314 21.86 44.26 -26.61
CA ARG A 314 21.51 42.90 -26.21
C ARG A 314 22.10 41.89 -27.19
N ALA A 315 23.20 41.24 -26.84
CA ALA A 315 23.87 40.28 -27.73
C ALA A 315 23.04 39.01 -28.01
N ASN A 316 22.40 38.44 -26.97
CA ASN A 316 21.53 37.27 -27.08
C ASN A 316 20.53 37.20 -25.91
N ARG A 317 19.82 36.08 -25.72
CA ARG A 317 18.85 35.93 -24.61
C ARG A 317 19.48 36.03 -23.22
N GLN A 318 20.78 35.77 -23.12
CA GLN A 318 21.51 35.67 -21.87
C GLN A 318 22.49 36.82 -21.63
N PHE A 319 22.75 37.70 -22.60
CA PHE A 319 23.81 38.73 -22.53
C PHE A 319 23.35 40.12 -23.00
N ILE A 320 23.77 41.14 -22.26
CA ILE A 320 23.81 42.56 -22.64
C ILE A 320 25.26 43.01 -22.54
N ILE A 321 25.75 43.71 -23.56
CA ILE A 321 27.13 44.19 -23.66
C ILE A 321 27.14 45.71 -23.77
N ALA A 322 28.08 46.36 -23.07
CA ALA A 322 28.34 47.79 -23.25
C ALA A 322 29.32 48.00 -24.41
N ILE A 323 29.16 49.07 -25.18
CA ILE A 323 30.06 49.40 -26.30
C ILE A 323 31.51 49.57 -25.82
N ALA A 324 31.71 50.20 -24.66
CA ALA A 324 33.01 50.39 -24.04
C ALA A 324 33.63 49.08 -23.52
N GLY A 325 32.81 48.03 -23.34
CA GLY A 325 33.24 46.71 -22.88
C GLY A 325 33.79 45.80 -23.98
N ILE A 326 33.66 46.17 -25.26
CA ILE A 326 34.04 45.33 -26.40
C ILE A 326 35.54 45.49 -26.68
N ASP A 327 36.30 44.40 -26.57
CA ASP A 327 37.73 44.37 -26.89
C ASP A 327 37.96 43.94 -28.35
N LYS A 328 37.33 42.84 -28.78
CA LYS A 328 37.51 42.31 -30.14
C LYS A 328 36.27 41.61 -30.66
N ILE A 329 36.02 41.77 -31.96
CA ILE A 329 34.92 41.11 -32.66
C ILE A 329 35.51 40.11 -33.65
N VAL A 330 35.21 38.83 -33.45
CA VAL A 330 35.74 37.73 -34.29
C VAL A 330 34.59 37.08 -35.05
N LYS A 331 34.79 36.81 -36.34
CA LYS A 331 33.82 36.03 -37.13
C LYS A 331 33.85 34.58 -36.66
N TYR A 332 32.69 34.04 -36.27
CA TYR A 332 32.55 32.70 -35.72
C TYR A 332 31.56 31.90 -36.56
N GLY A 333 32.03 30.86 -37.25
CA GLY A 333 31.18 29.97 -38.04
C GLY A 333 30.29 30.67 -39.09
N ASN A 334 29.10 30.08 -39.33
CA ASN A 334 28.14 30.43 -40.38
C ASN A 334 27.49 31.83 -40.21
N ASN A 335 28.28 32.89 -40.42
CA ASN A 335 27.92 34.31 -40.27
C ASN A 335 27.52 34.75 -38.84
N GLN A 336 27.98 34.06 -37.80
CA GLN A 336 27.83 34.52 -36.41
C GLN A 336 29.03 35.39 -36.00
N LEU A 337 28.85 36.21 -34.97
CA LEU A 337 29.92 37.05 -34.39
C LEU A 337 30.19 36.60 -32.96
N LYS A 338 31.45 36.38 -32.62
CA LYS A 338 31.92 36.18 -31.25
C LYS A 338 32.50 37.49 -30.73
N ILE A 339 32.00 37.96 -29.60
CA ILE A 339 32.43 39.21 -28.96
C ILE A 339 33.34 38.84 -27.79
N LEU A 340 34.56 39.37 -27.81
CA LEU A 340 35.47 39.35 -26.67
C LEU A 340 35.29 40.66 -25.91
N VAL A 341 35.06 40.55 -24.60
CA VAL A 341 34.81 41.67 -23.70
C VAL A 341 35.94 41.82 -22.69
N ASN A 342 36.13 43.02 -22.16
CA ASN A 342 37.06 43.28 -21.06
C ASN A 342 36.29 43.91 -19.88
N PRO A 343 36.20 43.26 -18.71
CA PRO A 343 36.83 42.00 -18.30
C PRO A 343 36.33 40.78 -19.07
N ASP A 344 37.19 39.78 -19.21
CA ASP A 344 36.88 38.54 -19.92
C ASP A 344 35.68 37.80 -19.29
N SER A 345 34.82 37.28 -20.15
CA SER A 345 33.62 36.54 -19.74
C SER A 345 33.94 35.05 -19.75
N GLU A 346 33.60 34.34 -18.67
CA GLU A 346 33.77 32.88 -18.57
C GLU A 346 32.96 32.11 -19.62
N VAL A 347 31.95 32.76 -20.20
CA VAL A 347 31.05 32.19 -21.21
C VAL A 347 31.17 32.98 -22.51
N ASP A 348 31.26 32.24 -23.62
CA ASP A 348 31.38 32.80 -24.97
C ASP A 348 30.14 33.62 -25.37
N ILE A 349 30.36 34.92 -25.67
CA ILE A 349 29.31 35.81 -26.14
C ILE A 349 29.17 35.65 -27.67
N ILE A 350 28.14 34.91 -28.09
CA ILE A 350 27.83 34.66 -29.50
C ILE A 350 26.57 35.43 -29.93
N ILE A 351 26.69 36.21 -30.99
CA ILE A 351 25.59 36.91 -31.68
C ILE A 351 25.19 36.11 -32.92
N SER A 352 23.91 35.76 -33.02
CA SER A 352 23.37 34.95 -34.12
C SER A 352 23.33 35.71 -35.45
N LYS A 353 23.27 34.97 -36.57
CA LYS A 353 23.21 35.53 -37.93
C LYS A 353 22.12 36.58 -38.11
N ASN A 354 20.95 36.40 -37.49
CA ASN A 354 19.81 37.31 -37.61
C ASN A 354 20.05 38.66 -36.92
N ARG A 355 20.89 38.71 -35.88
CA ARG A 355 21.20 39.93 -35.12
C ARG A 355 22.59 40.49 -35.42
N ALA A 356 23.40 39.76 -36.17
CA ALA A 356 24.74 40.22 -36.58
C ALA A 356 24.69 41.48 -37.48
N ALA A 357 23.63 41.65 -38.29
CA ALA A 357 23.43 42.86 -39.08
C ALA A 357 23.04 44.07 -38.21
N GLU A 358 22.11 43.88 -37.29
CA GLU A 358 21.67 44.86 -36.28
C GLU A 358 22.85 45.33 -35.41
N PHE A 359 23.67 44.39 -34.93
CA PHE A 359 24.84 44.69 -34.12
C PHE A 359 25.90 45.52 -34.87
N LYS A 360 26.14 45.22 -36.15
CA LYS A 360 27.07 46.01 -36.98
C LYS A 360 26.54 47.42 -37.24
N GLN A 361 25.24 47.56 -37.43
CA GLN A 361 24.61 48.87 -37.59
C GLN A 361 24.68 49.67 -36.28
N TRP A 362 24.49 49.01 -35.14
CA TRP A 362 24.62 49.61 -33.82
C TRP A 362 26.03 50.09 -33.50
N LEU A 363 27.08 49.40 -33.94
CA LEU A 363 28.47 49.88 -33.80
C LEU A 363 28.82 51.09 -34.69
N ASN A 364 28.01 51.37 -35.71
CA ASN A 364 28.21 52.48 -36.64
C ASN A 364 27.30 53.69 -36.33
N LEU A 365 26.45 53.57 -35.31
CA LEU A 365 25.67 54.66 -34.73
C LEU A 365 26.54 55.45 -33.75
#